data_AF-A0A7Z0RWB9-F1
#
_entry.id   AF-A0A7Z0RWB9-F1
#
_cell.length_a   1.000
_cell.length_b   1.000
_cell.length_c   1.000
_cell.angle_alpha   90.00
_cell.angle_beta   90.00
_cell.angle_gamma   90.00
#
_symmetry.space_group_name_H-M   'P 1'
#
loop_
_entity.id
_entity.type
_entity.pdbx_description
1 polymer ?
#
loop_
_entity_poly.entity_id
_entity_poly.type
_entity_poly.pdbx_seq_one_letter_code
_entity_poly.pdbx_strand_id
1 'polypeptide(L)'
;MNRHIIQTDDSVDDAAVLAALEAAGIDARVKPLHQQRLAKVAADLLAEYPVEQWEKARDKLVALIDEALDDADEARAKRIDDSIDRLERDHGELTTWRCAGVNIALGVPSALITSIARADGARRDVELRMLTGLMLPQLERISSLQMQRALGSEYTGKRSDYQRLMELACRELSV
;
A
#
# COMPACT_ATOMS: atom_id res chain seq x y z
N MET A 1 14.69 -15.48 -27.14
CA MET A 1 14.01 -15.14 -25.88
C MET A 1 13.82 -13.64 -25.84
N ASN A 2 12.57 -13.19 -25.76
CA ASN A 2 12.26 -11.79 -25.50
C ASN A 2 12.13 -11.62 -23.99
N ARG A 3 12.72 -10.55 -23.43
CA ARG A 3 12.59 -10.26 -21.99
C ARG A 3 11.48 -9.25 -21.77
N HIS A 4 10.43 -9.66 -21.09
CA HIS A 4 9.24 -8.84 -20.90
C HIS A 4 9.38 -7.98 -19.65
N ILE A 5 9.21 -6.65 -19.77
CA ILE A 5 9.19 -5.74 -18.63
C ILE A 5 7.72 -5.39 -18.33
N ILE A 6 7.19 -6.08 -17.32
CA ILE A 6 5.86 -5.95 -16.71
C ILE A 6 5.90 -4.82 -15.68
N GLN A 7 4.75 -4.24 -15.31
CA GLN A 7 4.71 -3.23 -14.24
C GLN A 7 3.47 -3.30 -13.30
N THR A 8 3.70 -3.22 -11.98
CA THR A 8 2.82 -3.44 -10.80
C THR A 8 2.59 -2.16 -9.96
N ASP A 9 2.04 -2.21 -8.74
CA ASP A 9 1.98 -1.06 -7.80
C ASP A 9 2.67 -1.43 -6.47
N ASP A 10 3.09 -0.42 -5.68
CA ASP A 10 3.94 -0.53 -4.48
C ASP A 10 3.39 -1.49 -3.38
N SER A 11 2.12 -1.90 -3.46
CA SER A 11 1.42 -2.75 -2.48
C SER A 11 1.39 -4.25 -2.82
N VAL A 12 1.73 -4.63 -4.06
CA VAL A 12 1.74 -6.02 -4.56
C VAL A 12 3.16 -6.58 -4.47
N ASP A 13 3.32 -7.80 -3.99
CA ASP A 13 4.65 -8.43 -3.96
C ASP A 13 5.06 -8.88 -5.36
N ASP A 14 6.03 -8.18 -5.95
CA ASP A 14 6.65 -8.51 -7.23
C ASP A 14 7.12 -9.97 -7.30
N ALA A 15 7.51 -10.59 -6.17
CA ALA A 15 7.93 -11.99 -6.13
C ALA A 15 6.76 -12.97 -6.35
N ALA A 16 5.57 -12.67 -5.87
CA ALA A 16 4.38 -13.50 -6.09
C ALA A 16 3.94 -13.45 -7.56
N VAL A 17 3.96 -12.25 -8.16
CA VAL A 17 3.67 -12.05 -9.59
C VAL A 17 4.73 -12.75 -10.46
N LEU A 18 6.01 -12.68 -10.09
CA LEU A 18 7.08 -13.38 -10.81
C LEU A 18 6.91 -14.89 -10.73
N ALA A 19 6.64 -15.44 -9.54
CA ALA A 19 6.46 -16.89 -9.34
C ALA A 19 5.28 -17.46 -10.14
N ALA A 20 4.16 -16.73 -10.22
CA ALA A 20 3.01 -17.13 -11.04
C ALA A 20 3.35 -17.16 -12.55
N LEU A 21 4.16 -16.21 -13.02
CA LEU A 21 4.62 -16.14 -14.41
C LEU A 21 5.67 -17.21 -14.74
N GLU A 22 6.62 -17.48 -13.83
CA GLU A 22 7.59 -18.56 -13.97
C GLU A 22 6.92 -19.94 -13.96
N ALA A 23 5.88 -20.14 -13.12
CA ALA A 23 5.04 -21.34 -13.13
C ALA A 23 4.25 -21.51 -14.45
N ALA A 24 3.95 -20.41 -15.15
CA ALA A 24 3.39 -20.40 -16.51
C ALA A 24 4.46 -20.47 -17.62
N GLY A 25 5.76 -20.48 -17.28
CA GLY A 25 6.88 -20.58 -18.23
C GLY A 25 7.35 -19.26 -18.86
N ILE A 26 7.08 -18.11 -18.25
CA ILE A 26 7.26 -16.76 -18.82
C ILE A 26 8.42 -15.99 -18.14
N ASP A 27 9.50 -15.69 -18.88
CA ASP A 27 10.68 -14.89 -18.41
C ASP A 27 10.38 -13.37 -18.45
N ALA A 28 10.28 -12.75 -17.27
CA ALA A 28 9.88 -11.36 -17.11
C ALA A 28 10.63 -10.59 -15.99
N ARG A 29 10.37 -9.27 -15.90
CA ARG A 29 10.84 -8.34 -14.84
C ARG A 29 9.77 -7.31 -14.52
N VAL A 30 9.75 -6.78 -13.29
CA VAL A 30 8.68 -5.93 -12.75
C VAL A 30 9.19 -4.54 -12.24
N LYS A 31 8.33 -3.49 -12.24
CA LYS A 31 8.48 -2.07 -11.75
C LYS A 31 7.09 -1.37 -11.70
N PRO A 32 6.85 -0.07 -11.34
CA PRO A 32 5.46 0.42 -11.16
C PRO A 32 4.64 0.98 -12.38
N LEU A 33 3.40 0.51 -12.69
CA LEU A 33 2.25 1.10 -13.47
C LEU A 33 1.26 0.04 -14.07
N HIS A 34 0.06 -0.12 -13.47
CA HIS A 34 -0.85 -1.26 -13.73
C HIS A 34 -1.89 -1.17 -14.88
N GLN A 35 -2.99 -0.41 -14.76
CA GLN A 35 -4.26 -0.70 -15.46
C GLN A 35 -4.19 -0.79 -17.00
N GLN A 36 -3.59 0.19 -17.68
CA GLN A 36 -3.42 0.15 -19.15
C GLN A 36 -2.55 -1.01 -19.62
N ARG A 37 -1.67 -1.52 -18.75
CA ARG A 37 -0.76 -2.63 -19.02
C ARG A 37 -1.41 -3.98 -18.73
N LEU A 38 -2.26 -4.06 -17.72
CA LEU A 38 -3.14 -5.21 -17.46
C LEU A 38 -4.09 -5.41 -18.65
N ALA A 39 -4.75 -4.33 -19.11
CA ALA A 39 -5.58 -4.33 -20.31
C ALA A 39 -4.81 -4.71 -21.59
N LYS A 40 -3.52 -4.35 -21.70
CA LYS A 40 -2.67 -4.81 -22.80
C LYS A 40 -2.33 -6.29 -22.69
N VAL A 41 -1.84 -6.77 -21.54
CA VAL A 41 -1.53 -8.20 -21.33
C VAL A 41 -2.77 -9.06 -21.55
N ALA A 42 -3.94 -8.57 -21.14
CA ALA A 42 -5.23 -9.16 -21.47
C ALA A 42 -5.47 -9.25 -22.98
N ALA A 43 -5.31 -8.15 -23.73
CA ALA A 43 -5.47 -8.16 -25.18
C ALA A 43 -4.45 -9.07 -25.90
N ASP A 44 -3.19 -9.08 -25.45
CA ASP A 44 -2.13 -9.93 -25.98
C ASP A 44 -2.45 -11.42 -25.74
N LEU A 45 -2.94 -11.80 -24.54
CA LEU A 45 -3.42 -13.16 -24.22
C LEU A 45 -4.68 -13.56 -24.99
N LEU A 46 -5.64 -12.64 -25.16
CA LEU A 46 -6.87 -12.92 -25.91
C LEU A 46 -6.59 -13.15 -27.40
N ALA A 47 -5.56 -12.52 -27.96
CA ALA A 47 -5.14 -12.73 -29.34
C ALA A 47 -4.56 -14.14 -29.61
N GLU A 48 -4.21 -14.90 -28.58
CA GLU A 48 -3.79 -16.31 -28.71
C GLU A 48 -4.99 -17.27 -28.87
N TYR A 49 -6.22 -16.83 -28.55
CA TYR A 49 -7.44 -17.62 -28.70
C TYR A 49 -8.11 -17.39 -30.06
N PRO A 50 -8.82 -18.41 -30.62
CA PRO A 50 -9.72 -18.22 -31.75
C PRO A 50 -10.83 -17.20 -31.41
N VAL A 51 -11.28 -16.44 -32.42
CA VAL A 51 -12.23 -15.33 -32.23
C VAL A 51 -13.56 -15.79 -31.65
N GLU A 52 -14.01 -17.02 -31.94
CA GLU A 52 -15.24 -17.60 -31.37
C GLU A 52 -15.11 -17.90 -29.87
N GLN A 53 -13.88 -17.86 -29.31
CA GLN A 53 -13.57 -18.15 -27.92
C GLN A 53 -13.19 -16.90 -27.12
N TRP A 54 -13.01 -15.73 -27.75
CA TRP A 54 -12.56 -14.49 -27.11
C TRP A 54 -13.44 -14.06 -25.92
N GLU A 55 -14.76 -14.21 -26.02
CA GLU A 55 -15.69 -13.91 -24.92
C GLU A 55 -15.43 -14.83 -23.71
N LYS A 56 -15.33 -16.14 -23.93
CA LYS A 56 -15.05 -17.11 -22.87
C LYS A 56 -13.64 -16.94 -22.26
N ALA A 57 -12.66 -16.56 -23.08
CA ALA A 57 -11.31 -16.27 -22.62
C ALA A 57 -11.25 -14.97 -21.81
N ARG A 58 -12.00 -13.93 -22.22
CA ARG A 58 -12.17 -12.66 -21.50
C ARG A 58 -12.75 -12.91 -20.12
N ASP A 59 -13.86 -13.65 -20.04
CA ASP A 59 -14.58 -13.87 -18.79
C ASP A 59 -13.75 -14.72 -17.81
N LYS A 60 -12.99 -15.71 -18.32
CA LYS A 60 -12.01 -16.45 -17.50
C LYS A 60 -10.89 -15.53 -17.00
N LEU A 61 -10.39 -14.63 -17.84
CA LEU A 61 -9.30 -13.72 -17.45
C LEU A 61 -9.77 -12.69 -16.41
N VAL A 62 -11.00 -12.16 -16.54
CA VAL A 62 -11.60 -11.28 -15.53
C VAL A 62 -11.71 -12.00 -14.19
N ALA A 63 -12.26 -13.23 -14.16
CA ALA A 63 -12.35 -14.00 -12.93
C ALA A 63 -10.98 -14.26 -12.26
N LEU A 64 -9.93 -14.52 -13.04
CA LEU A 64 -8.55 -14.68 -12.52
C LEU A 64 -7.92 -13.36 -12.04
N ILE A 65 -8.33 -12.22 -12.59
CA ILE A 65 -7.90 -10.90 -12.12
C ILE A 65 -8.62 -10.56 -10.82
N ASP A 66 -9.92 -10.83 -10.72
CA ASP A 66 -10.71 -10.60 -9.51
C ASP A 66 -10.21 -11.48 -8.35
N GLU A 67 -9.99 -12.78 -8.59
CA GLU A 67 -9.41 -13.73 -7.61
C GLU A 67 -8.03 -13.26 -7.11
N ALA A 68 -7.16 -12.79 -8.01
CA ALA A 68 -5.83 -12.26 -7.65
C ALA A 68 -5.87 -10.89 -6.94
N LEU A 69 -6.96 -10.13 -7.07
CA LEU A 69 -7.17 -8.88 -6.34
C LEU A 69 -7.70 -9.14 -4.92
N ASP A 70 -8.62 -10.11 -4.76
CA ASP A 70 -9.12 -10.56 -3.46
C ASP A 70 -7.98 -11.14 -2.61
N ASP A 71 -7.15 -12.03 -3.17
CA ASP A 71 -5.92 -12.55 -2.53
C ASP A 71 -4.98 -11.41 -2.07
N ALA A 72 -4.82 -10.37 -2.90
CA ALA A 72 -3.92 -9.26 -2.62
C ALA A 72 -4.43 -8.36 -1.49
N ASP A 73 -5.74 -8.08 -1.44
CA ASP A 73 -6.34 -7.29 -0.36
C ASP A 73 -6.51 -8.10 0.96
N GLU A 74 -6.73 -9.43 0.93
CA GLU A 74 -6.62 -10.27 2.15
C GLU A 74 -5.18 -10.25 2.70
N ALA A 75 -4.19 -10.51 1.85
CA ALA A 75 -2.79 -10.47 2.24
C ALA A 75 -2.39 -9.09 2.80
N ARG A 76 -2.92 -8.00 2.25
CA ARG A 76 -2.71 -6.63 2.72
C ARG A 76 -3.40 -6.36 4.06
N ALA A 77 -4.66 -6.79 4.24
CA ALA A 77 -5.38 -6.67 5.50
C ALA A 77 -4.62 -7.39 6.62
N LYS A 78 -4.19 -8.63 6.37
CA LYS A 78 -3.35 -9.39 7.30
C LYS A 78 -2.03 -8.69 7.62
N ARG A 79 -1.32 -8.10 6.64
CA ARG A 79 -0.11 -7.30 6.91
C ARG A 79 -0.36 -6.10 7.82
N ILE A 80 -1.56 -5.50 7.77
CA ILE A 80 -1.96 -4.39 8.65
C ILE A 80 -2.24 -4.91 10.06
N ASP A 81 -3.01 -5.98 10.21
CA ASP A 81 -3.35 -6.55 11.52
C ASP A 81 -2.10 -7.12 12.21
N ASP A 82 -1.27 -7.89 11.51
CA ASP A 82 0.05 -8.34 11.97
C ASP A 82 0.94 -7.16 12.38
N SER A 83 0.77 -5.97 11.79
CA SER A 83 1.50 -4.75 12.16
C SER A 83 0.94 -4.09 13.42
N ILE A 84 -0.38 -4.08 13.60
CA ILE A 84 -1.05 -3.54 14.80
C ILE A 84 -0.70 -4.41 16.01
N ASP A 85 -0.78 -5.74 15.88
CA ASP A 85 -0.37 -6.72 16.89
C ASP A 85 1.10 -6.56 17.32
N ARG A 86 1.99 -6.18 16.40
CA ARG A 86 3.40 -5.88 16.71
C ARG A 86 3.56 -4.54 17.41
N LEU A 87 2.88 -3.50 16.93
CA LEU A 87 2.90 -2.17 17.58
C LEU A 87 2.41 -2.24 19.02
N GLU A 88 1.33 -2.97 19.31
CA GLU A 88 0.81 -3.11 20.68
C GLU A 88 1.75 -3.93 21.58
N ARG A 89 2.31 -5.03 21.06
CA ARG A 89 3.26 -5.89 21.80
C ARG A 89 4.57 -5.17 22.12
N ASP A 90 5.11 -4.42 21.17
CA ASP A 90 6.48 -3.89 21.23
C ASP A 90 6.51 -2.45 21.78
N HIS A 91 5.39 -1.73 21.77
CA HIS A 91 5.29 -0.33 22.23
C HIS A 91 4.13 -0.04 23.22
N GLY A 92 3.30 -1.04 23.55
CA GLY A 92 2.18 -0.90 24.48
C GLY A 92 0.95 -0.24 23.85
N GLU A 93 0.15 0.41 24.69
CA GLU A 93 -1.18 0.95 24.32
C GLU A 93 -1.18 1.76 23.00
N LEU A 94 -2.15 1.45 22.14
CA LEU A 94 -2.38 2.14 20.87
C LEU A 94 -3.56 3.12 20.99
N THR A 95 -3.29 4.41 20.88
CA THR A 95 -4.35 5.41 20.76
C THR A 95 -4.83 5.50 19.31
N THR A 96 -6.14 5.44 19.09
CA THR A 96 -6.72 5.63 17.75
C THR A 96 -6.81 7.11 17.40
N TRP A 97 -5.85 7.61 16.61
CA TRP A 97 -6.00 8.91 15.94
C TRP A 97 -7.07 8.83 14.85
N ARG A 98 -7.87 9.88 14.67
CA ARG A 98 -8.85 10.02 13.58
C ARG A 98 -8.73 11.41 12.97
N CYS A 99 -8.48 11.47 11.65
CA CYS A 99 -8.35 12.74 10.95
C CYS A 99 -9.71 13.46 10.89
N ALA A 100 -9.78 14.70 11.36
CA ALA A 100 -11.03 15.47 11.34
C ALA A 100 -11.55 15.66 9.89
N GLY A 101 -12.81 15.27 9.64
CA GLY A 101 -13.45 15.41 8.33
C GLY A 101 -12.97 14.46 7.23
N VAL A 102 -12.06 13.51 7.53
CA VAL A 102 -11.54 12.53 6.56
C VAL A 102 -11.63 11.12 7.15
N ASN A 103 -12.06 10.15 6.35
CA ASN A 103 -12.14 8.74 6.77
C ASN A 103 -10.74 8.10 6.85
N ILE A 104 -9.93 8.53 7.82
CA ILE A 104 -8.64 7.96 8.22
C ILE A 104 -8.69 7.73 9.73
N ALA A 105 -8.34 6.52 10.17
CA ALA A 105 -8.21 6.17 11.58
C ALA A 105 -6.99 5.27 11.77
N LEU A 106 -5.99 5.72 12.54
CA LEU A 106 -4.70 5.02 12.74
C LEU A 106 -4.54 4.61 14.21
N GLY A 107 -4.14 3.38 14.48
CA GLY A 107 -3.73 2.93 15.81
C GLY A 107 -2.26 3.27 16.03
N VAL A 108 -1.98 4.30 16.84
CA VAL A 108 -0.63 4.88 17.02
C VAL A 108 -0.15 4.65 18.45
N PRO A 109 1.09 4.14 18.68
CA PRO A 109 1.56 3.86 20.04
C PRO A 109 1.66 5.10 20.93
N SER A 110 0.93 5.12 22.04
CA SER A 110 0.86 6.24 22.99
C SER A 110 2.23 6.59 23.56
N ALA A 111 3.10 5.58 23.76
CA ALA A 111 4.48 5.77 24.22
C ALA A 111 5.35 6.54 23.21
N LEU A 112 5.19 6.28 21.90
CA LEU A 112 5.94 6.97 20.86
C LEU A 112 5.43 8.41 20.64
N ILE A 113 4.11 8.64 20.71
CA ILE A 113 3.54 10.00 20.75
C ILE A 113 4.13 10.79 21.92
N THR A 114 4.15 10.20 23.12
CA THR A 114 4.69 10.83 24.33
C THR A 114 6.19 11.13 24.23
N SER A 115 6.96 10.31 23.52
CA SER A 115 8.38 10.55 23.26
C SER A 115 8.59 11.70 22.26
N ILE A 116 7.90 11.66 21.12
CA ILE A 116 7.98 12.68 20.06
C ILE A 116 7.54 14.05 20.58
N ALA A 117 6.52 14.11 21.44
CA ALA A 117 6.06 15.35 22.07
C ALA A 117 7.06 15.96 23.08
N ARG A 118 8.03 15.17 23.56
CA ARG A 118 9.11 15.58 24.48
C ARG A 118 10.46 15.76 23.77
N ALA A 119 10.55 15.40 22.49
CA ALA A 119 11.77 15.50 21.70
C ALA A 119 11.78 16.82 20.90
N ASP A 120 12.97 17.38 20.74
CA ASP A 120 13.22 18.61 19.98
C ASP A 120 14.19 18.40 18.82
N GLY A 121 14.17 19.35 17.86
CA GLY A 121 15.05 19.38 16.69
C GLY A 121 15.27 18.04 16.00
N ALA A 122 16.54 17.73 15.72
CA ALA A 122 16.95 16.51 15.02
C ALA A 122 16.56 15.20 15.73
N ARG A 123 16.36 15.22 17.07
CA ARG A 123 15.88 14.04 17.81
C ARG A 123 14.42 13.76 17.45
N ARG A 124 13.58 14.79 17.47
CA ARG A 124 12.17 14.70 17.07
C ARG A 124 12.01 14.14 15.66
N ASP A 125 12.80 14.65 14.72
CA ASP A 125 12.75 14.24 13.32
C ASP A 125 13.14 12.76 13.11
N VAL A 126 14.05 12.23 13.94
CA VAL A 126 14.44 10.80 13.92
C VAL A 126 13.34 9.92 14.52
N GLU A 127 12.79 10.26 15.69
CA GLU A 127 11.71 9.49 16.33
C GLU A 127 10.44 9.48 15.46
N LEU A 128 10.10 10.61 14.85
CA LEU A 128 9.01 10.76 13.89
C LEU A 128 9.22 9.91 12.63
N ARG A 129 10.44 9.87 12.08
CA ARG A 129 10.75 9.03 10.90
C ARG A 129 10.69 7.54 11.24
N MET A 130 11.15 7.16 12.42
CA MET A 130 10.99 5.81 12.96
C MET A 130 9.51 5.43 13.06
N LEU A 131 8.69 6.27 13.69
CA LEU A 131 7.23 6.06 13.79
C LEU A 131 6.59 5.97 12.40
N THR A 132 6.97 6.82 11.45
CA THR A 132 6.45 6.77 10.06
C THR A 132 6.78 5.45 9.36
N GLY A 133 7.97 4.87 9.61
CA GLY A 133 8.34 3.56 9.10
C GLY A 133 7.58 2.41 9.77
N LEU A 134 7.38 2.47 11.09
CA LEU A 134 6.60 1.49 11.85
C LEU A 134 5.11 1.50 11.48
N MET A 135 4.57 2.68 11.16
CA MET A 135 3.17 2.87 10.77
C MET A 135 2.90 2.56 9.28
N LEU A 136 3.93 2.26 8.48
CA LEU A 136 3.83 2.20 7.01
C LEU A 136 2.68 1.30 6.49
N PRO A 137 2.43 0.08 7.00
CA PRO A 137 1.30 -0.74 6.54
C PRO A 137 -0.07 -0.07 6.75
N GLN A 138 -0.24 0.66 7.86
CA GLN A 138 -1.47 1.43 8.13
C GLN A 138 -1.57 2.71 7.28
N LEU A 139 -0.47 3.19 6.70
CA LEU A 139 -0.39 4.40 5.87
C LEU A 139 -0.61 4.07 4.38
N GLU A 140 -0.13 2.92 3.90
CA GLU A 140 -0.28 2.44 2.51
C GLU A 140 -1.71 2.05 2.09
N ARG A 141 -2.67 2.08 3.03
CA ARG A 141 -4.11 1.98 2.73
C ARG A 141 -4.81 3.34 2.54
N ILE A 142 -4.11 4.45 2.80
CA ILE A 142 -4.67 5.80 2.66
C ILE A 142 -4.56 6.23 1.20
N SER A 143 -5.69 6.32 0.50
CA SER A 143 -5.69 6.76 -0.89
C SER A 143 -5.16 8.20 -1.04
N SER A 144 -4.59 8.51 -2.19
CA SER A 144 -4.11 9.86 -2.55
C SER A 144 -5.17 10.95 -2.32
N LEU A 145 -6.46 10.62 -2.49
CA LEU A 145 -7.58 11.54 -2.23
C LEU A 145 -7.81 11.77 -0.72
N GLN A 146 -7.70 10.73 0.12
CA GLN A 146 -7.74 10.89 1.58
C GLN A 146 -6.52 11.68 2.07
N MET A 147 -5.32 11.38 1.55
CA MET A 147 -4.09 12.10 1.89
C MET A 147 -4.15 13.58 1.51
N GLN A 148 -4.62 13.89 0.29
CA GLN A 148 -4.82 15.27 -0.17
C GLN A 148 -5.86 16.01 0.68
N ARG A 149 -6.93 15.34 1.13
CA ARG A 149 -7.93 15.96 2.03
C ARG A 149 -7.40 16.21 3.43
N ALA A 150 -6.52 15.34 3.95
CA ALA A 150 -5.93 15.48 5.28
C ALA A 150 -4.82 16.54 5.33
N LEU A 151 -3.97 16.64 4.29
CA LEU A 151 -2.85 17.57 4.24
C LEU A 151 -3.15 18.90 3.51
N GLY A 152 -4.23 18.97 2.74
CA GLY A 152 -4.63 20.16 2.00
C GLY A 152 -3.52 20.68 1.09
N SER A 153 -3.03 21.90 1.36
CA SER A 153 -1.94 22.55 0.63
C SER A 153 -0.55 21.95 0.87
N GLU A 154 -0.37 21.11 1.90
CA GLU A 154 0.91 20.45 2.20
C GLU A 154 1.10 19.11 1.47
N TYR A 155 0.07 18.64 0.76
CA TYR A 155 0.13 17.42 -0.04
C TYR A 155 1.06 17.59 -1.25
N THR A 156 2.00 16.64 -1.44
CA THR A 156 3.00 16.71 -2.52
C THR A 156 2.99 15.54 -3.49
N GLY A 157 2.15 14.52 -3.27
CA GLY A 157 2.11 13.29 -4.07
C GLY A 157 3.36 12.43 -3.89
N LYS A 158 3.96 12.43 -2.69
CA LYS A 158 5.26 11.79 -2.41
C LYS A 158 5.22 11.07 -1.07
N ARG A 159 6.10 10.06 -0.88
CA ARG A 159 6.24 9.33 0.40
C ARG A 159 6.55 10.22 1.62
N SER A 160 6.97 11.48 1.43
CA SER A 160 7.08 12.48 2.50
C SER A 160 5.73 12.88 3.13
N ASP A 161 4.62 12.71 2.39
CA ASP A 161 3.27 13.02 2.87
C ASP A 161 2.85 12.08 4.01
N TYR A 162 3.36 10.84 4.04
CA TYR A 162 3.23 9.93 5.18
C TYR A 162 3.84 10.50 6.46
N GLN A 163 5.02 11.14 6.38
CA GLN A 163 5.65 11.78 7.55
C GLN A 163 4.81 12.98 8.01
N ARG A 164 4.32 13.82 7.08
CA ARG A 164 3.42 14.94 7.40
C ARG A 164 2.13 14.50 8.09
N LEU A 165 1.55 13.38 7.66
CA LEU A 165 0.37 12.82 8.30
C LEU A 165 0.67 12.32 9.71
N MET A 166 1.87 11.73 9.94
CA MET A 166 2.30 11.39 11.30
C MET A 166 2.62 12.62 12.15
N GLU A 167 3.13 13.72 11.57
CA GLU A 167 3.31 15.00 12.28
C GLU A 167 1.98 15.60 12.74
N LEU A 168 0.96 15.54 11.87
CA LEU A 168 -0.42 15.92 12.18
C LEU A 168 -0.99 15.05 13.31
N ALA A 169 -0.90 13.71 13.18
CA ALA A 169 -1.40 12.77 14.17
C ALA A 169 -0.69 12.93 15.53
N CYS A 170 0.63 13.13 15.55
CA CYS A 170 1.37 13.40 16.79
C CYS A 170 0.90 14.69 17.46
N ARG A 171 0.71 15.77 16.68
CA ARG A 171 0.28 17.08 17.18
C ARG A 171 -1.15 17.06 17.75
N GLU A 172 -2.02 16.24 17.19
CA GLU A 172 -3.41 16.11 17.65
C GLU A 172 -3.58 15.12 18.81
N LEU A 173 -2.66 14.14 18.96
CA LEU A 173 -2.65 13.23 20.10
C LEU A 173 -1.80 13.71 21.30
N SER A 174 -0.96 14.74 21.14
CA SER A 174 -0.09 15.26 22.21
C SER A 174 -0.73 16.36 23.07
N VAL A 175 -2.04 16.26 23.34
CA VAL A 175 -2.87 17.29 23.99
C VAL A 175 -3.30 16.87 25.39
#